data_AF-A0A1W5ZX06-F1
#
_entry.id   AF-A0A1W5ZX06-F1
#
_cell.length_a   1.000
_cell.length_b   1.000
_cell.length_c   1.000
_cell.angle_alpha   90.00
_cell.angle_beta   90.00
_cell.angle_gamma   90.00
#
_symmetry.space_group_name_H-M   'P 1'
#
loop_
_entity.id
_entity.type
_entity.pdbx_description
1 polymer ?
#
loop_
_entity_poly.entity_id
_entity_poly.type
_entity_poly.pdbx_seq_one_letter_code
_entity_poly.pdbx_strand_id
1 'polypeptide(L)' 'MNNYQVGQLIQKRCTSCYNNQVAVLKVDRKDFNEKSAFFIWTQCPECGMNHSELMPEKMDNNDKRSTS' A
#
# COMPACT_ATOMS: atom_id res chain seq x y z
N MET A 1 -1.59 -10.13 7.91
CA MET A 1 -0.94 -10.13 6.57
C MET A 1 -1.90 -9.46 5.61
N ASN A 2 -1.56 -8.27 5.10
CA ASN A 2 -2.40 -7.61 4.10
C ASN A 2 -2.09 -8.26 2.75
N ASN A 3 -2.93 -9.22 2.36
CA ASN A 3 -2.86 -9.85 1.04
C ASN A 3 -3.48 -8.89 0.02
N TYR A 4 -2.69 -7.97 -0.52
CA TYR A 4 -3.15 -7.09 -1.59
C TYR A 4 -3.44 -7.89 -2.85
N GLN A 5 -4.60 -7.65 -3.47
CA GLN A 5 -5.01 -8.27 -4.72
C GLN A 5 -5.24 -7.22 -5.79
N VAL A 6 -4.90 -7.53 -7.04
CA VAL A 6 -5.21 -6.66 -8.19
C VAL A 6 -6.73 -6.47 -8.29
N GLY A 7 -7.16 -5.23 -8.47
CA GLY A 7 -8.58 -4.82 -8.48
C GLY A 7 -9.16 -4.50 -7.09
N GLN A 8 -8.46 -4.84 -6.00
CA GLN A 8 -8.94 -4.55 -4.65
C GLN A 8 -8.98 -3.04 -4.37
N LEU A 9 -10.07 -2.55 -3.81
CA LEU A 9 -10.15 -1.20 -3.22
C LEU A 9 -9.56 -1.22 -1.81
N ILE A 10 -8.60 -0.32 -1.54
CA ILE A 10 -7.98 -0.14 -0.23
C ILE A 10 -8.22 1.27 0.29
N GLN A 11 -8.29 1.41 1.62
CA GLN A 11 -8.43 2.69 2.30
C GLN A 11 -7.08 3.41 2.31
N LYS A 12 -6.93 4.37 1.39
CA LYS A 12 -5.76 5.23 1.26
C LYS A 12 -6.19 6.52 0.56
N ARG A 13 -5.80 7.65 1.13
CA ARG A 13 -6.15 8.97 0.57
C ARG A 13 -5.34 9.26 -0.68
N CYS A 14 -6.02 9.56 -1.78
CA CYS A 14 -5.42 10.07 -3.01
C CYS A 14 -4.78 11.43 -2.74
N THR A 15 -3.52 11.60 -3.16
CA THR A 15 -2.79 12.86 -3.00
C THR A 15 -3.21 13.95 -3.98
N SER A 16 -4.01 13.61 -5.00
CA SER A 16 -4.47 14.54 -6.03
C SER A 16 -5.90 15.06 -5.76
N CYS A 17 -6.90 14.17 -5.65
CA CYS A 17 -8.30 14.57 -5.47
C CYS A 17 -8.84 14.32 -4.06
N TYR A 18 -8.02 13.81 -3.14
CA TYR A 18 -8.38 13.53 -1.75
C TYR A 18 -9.47 12.49 -1.53
N ASN A 19 -9.87 11.73 -2.55
CA ASN A 19 -10.71 10.54 -2.34
C ASN A 19 -10.00 9.55 -1.39
N ASN A 20 -10.76 8.87 -0.54
CA ASN A 20 -10.20 8.01 0.53
C ASN A 20 -9.97 6.56 0.09
N GLN A 21 -10.19 6.26 -1.18
CA GLN A 21 -10.01 4.92 -1.73
C GLN A 21 -9.13 4.96 -2.98
N VAL A 22 -8.33 3.91 -3.13
CA VAL A 22 -7.56 3.62 -4.35
C VAL A 22 -7.71 2.14 -4.70
N ALA A 23 -7.70 1.83 -5.99
CA ALA A 23 -7.70 0.47 -6.50
C ALA A 23 -6.26 -0.02 -6.68
N VAL A 24 -5.96 -1.26 -6.30
CA VAL A 24 -4.67 -1.89 -6.55
C VAL A 24 -4.59 -2.30 -8.02
N LEU A 25 -3.60 -1.78 -8.74
CA LEU A 25 -3.34 -2.13 -10.14
C LEU A 25 -2.39 -3.31 -10.28
N LYS A 26 -1.37 -3.37 -9.42
CA LYS A 26 -0.30 -4.35 -9.50
C LYS A 26 0.32 -4.56 -8.12
N VAL A 27 0.73 -5.80 -7.86
CA VAL A 27 1.49 -6.18 -6.67
C VAL A 27 2.69 -6.99 -7.12
N ASP A 28 3.90 -6.47 -6.89
CA ASP A 28 5.14 -7.21 -7.11
C ASP A 28 5.76 -7.54 -5.76
N ARG A 29 6.03 -8.81 -5.51
CA ARG A 29 6.84 -9.22 -4.37
C ARG A 29 8.31 -8.96 -4.67
N LYS A 30 9.01 -8.37 -3.71
CA LYS A 30 10.46 -8.16 -3.72
C LYS A 30 11.04 -8.85 -2.50
N ASP A 31 11.85 -9.87 -2.76
CA ASP A 31 12.61 -10.54 -1.73
C ASP A 31 13.98 -9.84 -1.62
N PHE A 32 14.20 -9.18 -0.49
CA PHE A 32 15.52 -8.72 -0.08
C PHE A 32 16.12 -9.80 0.81
N ASN A 33 17.46 -9.97 0.79
CA ASN A 33 18.17 -11.08 1.45
C ASN A 33 17.61 -11.51 2.82
N GLU A 34 17.23 -10.55 3.68
CA GLU A 34 16.72 -10.81 5.03
C GLU A 34 15.24 -10.42 5.24
N LYS A 35 14.58 -9.81 4.25
CA LYS A 35 13.22 -9.24 4.38
C LYS A 35 12.48 -9.28 3.04
N SER A 36 11.23 -9.73 3.03
CA SER A 36 10.36 -9.52 1.87
C SER A 36 9.54 -8.25 2.01
N ALA A 37 9.29 -7.59 0.88
CA ALA A 37 8.41 -6.44 0.75
C ALA A 37 7.53 -6.58 -0.50
N PHE A 38 6.45 -5.80 -0.56
CA PHE A 38 5.58 -5.69 -1.70
C PHE A 38 5.71 -4.30 -2.30
N PHE A 39 5.94 -4.22 -3.60
CA PHE A 39 5.76 -2.99 -4.35
C PHE A 39 4.32 -2.99 -4.89
N ILE A 40 3.54 -2.00 -4.47
CA ILE A 40 2.12 -1.91 -4.79
C ILE A 40 1.90 -0.70 -5.67
N TRP A 41 1.26 -0.90 -6.80
CA TRP A 41 0.75 0.18 -7.64
C TRP A 41 -0.73 0.33 -7.39
N THR A 42 -1.15 1.58 -7.26
CA THR A 42 -2.52 1.95 -6.95
C THR A 42 -2.98 3.05 -7.90
N GLN A 43 -4.27 3.10 -8.17
CA GLN A 43 -4.91 4.14 -8.95
C GLN A 43 -6.12 4.68 -8.20
N CYS A 44 -6.28 6.00 -8.16
CA CYS A 44 -7.50 6.59 -7.69
C CYS A 44 -8.64 6.32 -8.69
N PRO A 45 -9.74 5.66 -8.31
CA PRO A 45 -10.85 5.40 -9.22
C PRO A 45 -11.57 6.68 -9.65
N GLU A 46 -11.47 7.76 -8.87
CA GLU A 46 -12.16 9.02 -9.14
C GLU A 46 -11.39 9.92 -10.12
N CYS A 47 -10.08 10.10 -9.92
CA CYS A 47 -9.28 11.02 -10.75
C CYS A 47 -8.24 10.35 -11.65
N GLY A 48 -8.10 9.02 -11.59
CA GLY A 48 -7.14 8.26 -12.38
C GLY A 48 -5.68 8.41 -11.96
N MET A 49 -5.38 9.17 -10.90
CA MET A 49 -4.00 9.37 -10.43
C MET A 49 -3.39 8.06 -9.96
N ASN A 50 -2.23 7.72 -10.51
CA ASN A 50 -1.47 6.53 -10.16
C ASN A 50 -0.43 6.84 -9.09
N HIS A 51 -0.22 5.92 -8.15
CA HIS A 51 0.82 6.00 -7.15
C HIS A 51 1.41 4.63 -6.87
N SER A 52 2.67 4.58 -6.49
CA SER A 52 3.34 3.34 -6.10
C SER A 52 4.05 3.46 -4.77
N GLU A 53 4.04 2.38 -3.99
CA GLU A 53 4.63 2.35 -2.65
C GLU A 53 5.26 0.99 -2.34
N LEU A 54 6.36 1.02 -1.59
CA LEU A 54 7.00 -0.17 -1.04
C LEU A 54 6.45 -0.45 0.37
N MET A 55 5.81 -1.59 0.56
CA MET A 55 5.22 -2.03 1.82
C MET A 55 5.96 -3.24 2.38
N PRO A 56 6.34 -3.25 3.67
CA PRO A 56 6.95 -4.43 4.28
C PRO A 56 5.96 -5.61 4.33
N GLU A 57 6.44 -6.84 4.19
CA GLU A 57 5.58 -8.05 4.31
C GLU A 57 5.02 -8.22 5.73
N LYS A 58 5.72 -7.69 6.74
CA LYS A 58 5.31 -7.69 8.15
C LYS A 58 4.97 -6.26 8.59
N MET A 59 3.69 -6.00 8.85
CA MET A 59 3.27 -5.01 9.83
C MET A 59 2.83 -5.77 11.07
N ASP A 60 3.78 -6.10 11.95
CA ASP A 60 3.41 -6.33 13.34
C ASP A 60 3.04 -4.95 13.89
N ASN A 61 1.77 -4.78 14.26
CA ASN A 61 1.31 -3.63 15.03
C ASN A 61 2.03 -3.64 16.39
N ASN A 62 3.25 -3.12 16.44
CA ASN A 62 3.96 -2.88 17.69
C ASN A 62 4.90 -1.68 17.59
N ASP A 63 4.53 -0.67 16.79
CA ASP A 63 4.96 0.69 17.11
C ASP A 63 4.17 1.16 18.34
N LYS A 64 4.61 0.67 19.50
CA LYS A 64 4.47 1.41 20.75
C LYS A 64 5.09 2.78 20.47
N ARG A 65 4.24 3.75 20.22
CA ARG A 65 4.59 5.17 20.33
C ARG A 65 4.89 5.42 21.81
N SER A 66 6.10 5.08 22.23
CA SER A 66 6.70 5.64 23.44
C SER A 66 6.91 7.12 23.14
N THR A 67 5.90 7.94 23.37
CA THR A 67 6.13 9.35 23.68
C THR A 67 6.53 9.41 25.14
N SER A 68 7.75 9.88 25.34
CA SER A 68 8.42 10.22 26.59
C SER A 68 7.58 11.06 27.55
#